data_AF-A0A958UWN3-F1
#
_entry.id   AF-A0A958UWN3-F1
#
_cell.length_a   1.000
_cell.length_b   1.000
_cell.length_c   1.000
_cell.angle_alpha   90.00
_cell.angle_beta   90.00
_cell.angle_gamma   90.00
#
_symmetry.space_group_name_H-M   'P 1'
#
loop_
_entity.id
_entity.type
_entity.pdbx_description
1 polymer ?
#
loop_
_entity_poly.entity_id
_entity_poly.type
_entity_poly.pdbx_seq_one_letter_code
_entity_poly.pdbx_strand_id
1 'polypeptide(L)'
;PVLDGNVYRVISRYYGLDTPINTGKAQKEFKEILFELIDKSNPAEFNQAIMEFGARQCKPQSPDCPVCPFNKGCYALAKNKVQELPVKLKPVKIKKRFFNYLVYVSEDGKTQLEKRTEKDIWQNLYQFPLIET
;
A
#
# COMPACT_ATOMS: atom_id res chain seq x y z
N PRO A 1 8.62 -5.72 -12.90
CA PRO A 1 7.23 -6.10 -12.54
C PRO A 1 6.65 -5.06 -11.57
N VAL A 2 5.35 -4.80 -11.66
CA VAL A 2 4.66 -3.90 -10.72
C VAL A 2 4.51 -4.58 -9.37
N LEU A 3 4.65 -3.80 -8.29
CA LEU A 3 4.53 -4.30 -6.93
C LEU A 3 3.81 -3.27 -6.07
N ASP A 4 2.50 -3.47 -5.92
CA ASP A 4 1.62 -2.67 -5.08
C ASP A 4 0.98 -3.54 -3.98
N GLY A 5 0.11 -2.96 -3.15
CA GLY A 5 -0.58 -3.69 -2.08
C GLY A 5 -1.49 -4.83 -2.57
N ASN A 6 -1.96 -4.78 -3.82
CA ASN A 6 -2.78 -5.83 -4.43
C ASN A 6 -1.92 -7.02 -4.84
N VAL A 7 -0.82 -6.75 -5.54
CA VAL A 7 0.12 -7.78 -5.99
C VAL A 7 0.77 -8.49 -4.80
N TYR A 8 1.22 -7.76 -3.78
CA TYR A 8 1.72 -8.38 -2.55
C TYR A 8 0.71 -9.37 -1.96
N ARG A 9 -0.58 -9.01 -1.89
CA ARG A 9 -1.61 -9.89 -1.33
C ARG A 9 -1.85 -11.13 -2.17
N VAL A 10 -1.93 -10.98 -3.49
CA VAL A 10 -2.12 -12.11 -4.43
C VAL A 10 -0.96 -13.10 -4.29
N ILE A 11 0.27 -12.62 -4.39
CA ILE A 11 1.47 -13.46 -4.34
C ILE A 11 1.67 -14.08 -2.96
N SER A 12 1.50 -13.32 -1.88
CA SER A 12 1.54 -13.88 -0.51
C SER A 12 0.55 -15.02 -0.34
N ARG A 13 -0.70 -14.84 -0.77
CA ARG A 13 -1.74 -15.86 -0.59
C ARG A 13 -1.52 -17.08 -1.47
N TYR A 14 -1.12 -16.88 -2.71
CA TYR A 14 -0.91 -17.99 -3.64
C TYR A 14 0.29 -18.85 -3.24
N TYR A 15 1.43 -18.23 -2.92
CA TYR A 15 2.67 -18.94 -2.56
C TYR A 15 2.84 -19.22 -1.06
N GLY A 16 2.00 -18.63 -0.21
CA GLY A 16 2.10 -18.84 1.24
C GLY A 16 3.21 -18.06 1.93
N LEU A 17 3.57 -16.88 1.41
CA LEU A 17 4.68 -16.08 1.92
C LEU A 17 4.29 -15.31 3.18
N ASP A 18 5.04 -15.50 4.26
CA ASP A 18 4.89 -14.84 5.55
C ASP A 18 5.86 -13.67 5.76
N THR A 19 6.77 -13.41 4.81
CA THR A 19 7.66 -12.25 4.85
C THR A 19 6.84 -10.95 4.92
N PRO A 20 7.05 -10.09 5.94
CA PRO A 20 6.26 -8.88 6.08
C PRO A 20 6.44 -7.91 4.90
N ILE A 21 5.33 -7.57 4.24
CA ILE A 21 5.36 -6.88 2.93
C ILE A 21 5.83 -5.42 2.97
N ASN A 22 5.93 -4.84 4.17
CA ASN A 22 6.46 -3.50 4.41
C ASN A 22 7.96 -3.49 4.75
N THR A 23 8.71 -4.49 4.27
CA THR A 23 10.17 -4.61 4.46
C THR A 23 10.90 -4.63 3.12
N GLY A 24 12.17 -4.21 3.12
CA GLY A 24 13.03 -4.33 1.93
C GLY A 24 13.27 -5.77 1.49
N LYS A 25 13.25 -6.72 2.45
CA LYS A 25 13.35 -8.17 2.17
C LYS A 25 12.17 -8.64 1.31
N ALA A 26 10.94 -8.31 1.70
CA ALA A 26 9.76 -8.65 0.90
C ALA A 26 9.81 -8.03 -0.49
N GLN A 27 10.27 -6.78 -0.62
CA GLN A 27 10.37 -6.16 -1.94
C GLN A 27 11.29 -6.94 -2.88
N LYS A 28 12.42 -7.48 -2.37
CA LYS A 28 13.35 -8.29 -3.16
C LYS A 28 12.74 -9.64 -3.53
N GLU A 29 12.27 -10.38 -2.53
CA GLU A 29 11.68 -11.73 -2.69
C GLU A 29 10.50 -11.72 -3.68
N PHE A 30 9.58 -10.76 -3.55
CA PHE A 30 8.41 -10.70 -4.42
C PHE A 30 8.79 -10.29 -5.85
N LYS A 31 9.80 -9.43 -6.02
CA LYS A 31 10.29 -9.08 -7.35
C LYS A 31 10.88 -10.30 -8.06
N GLU A 32 11.67 -11.12 -7.37
CA GLU A 32 12.25 -12.35 -7.92
C GLU A 32 11.15 -13.29 -8.44
N ILE A 33 10.15 -13.58 -7.61
CA ILE A 33 8.99 -14.40 -8.01
C ILE A 33 8.26 -13.79 -9.22
N LEU A 34 7.98 -12.48 -9.20
CA LEU A 34 7.26 -11.84 -10.29
C LEU A 34 8.08 -11.80 -11.59
N PHE A 35 9.40 -11.77 -11.53
CA PHE A 35 10.25 -11.83 -12.72
C PHE A 35 10.24 -13.21 -13.38
N GLU A 36 9.99 -14.28 -12.62
CA GLU A 36 9.79 -15.62 -13.17
C GLU A 36 8.42 -15.78 -13.83
N LEU A 37 7.41 -15.08 -13.31
CA LEU A 37 6.02 -15.18 -13.77
C LEU A 37 5.66 -14.25 -14.93
N ILE A 38 6.33 -13.10 -15.03
CA ILE A 38 5.94 -12.06 -15.98
C ILE A 38 6.10 -12.55 -17.42
N ASP A 39 5.07 -12.30 -18.23
CA ASP A 39 5.19 -12.43 -19.68
C ASP A 39 6.15 -11.34 -20.19
N LYS A 40 7.34 -11.75 -20.64
CA LYS A 40 8.37 -10.85 -21.16
C LYS A 40 7.96 -10.19 -22.49
N SER A 41 7.02 -10.79 -23.21
CA SER A 41 6.50 -10.22 -24.46
C SER A 41 5.43 -9.15 -24.20
N ASN A 42 4.57 -9.35 -23.20
CA ASN A 42 3.51 -8.39 -22.82
C ASN A 42 3.53 -8.02 -21.32
N PRO A 43 4.62 -7.40 -20.83
CA PRO A 43 4.78 -7.14 -19.40
C PRO A 43 3.76 -6.14 -18.84
N ALA A 44 3.28 -5.20 -19.67
CA ALA A 44 2.27 -4.22 -19.28
C ALA A 44 0.92 -4.87 -18.98
N GLU A 45 0.49 -5.80 -19.85
CA GLU A 45 -0.75 -6.55 -19.67
C GLU A 45 -0.69 -7.43 -18.44
N PHE A 46 0.43 -8.17 -18.24
CA PHE A 46 0.64 -8.96 -17.02
C PHE A 46 0.51 -8.09 -15.77
N ASN A 47 1.20 -6.93 -15.73
CA ASN A 47 1.17 -6.02 -14.60
C ASN A 47 -0.25 -5.50 -14.32
N GLN A 48 -1.00 -5.13 -15.35
CA GLN A 48 -2.37 -4.66 -15.19
C GLN A 48 -3.29 -5.79 -14.71
N ALA A 49 -3.18 -6.97 -15.31
CA ALA A 49 -4.00 -8.13 -14.98
C ALA A 49 -3.82 -8.55 -13.51
N ILE A 50 -2.58 -8.62 -13.00
CA ILE A 50 -2.34 -9.03 -11.61
C ILE A 50 -2.81 -7.97 -10.59
N MET A 51 -2.71 -6.68 -10.90
CA MET A 51 -3.25 -5.62 -10.06
C MET A 51 -4.78 -5.68 -10.00
N GLU A 52 -5.45 -5.77 -11.16
CA GLU A 52 -6.90 -5.88 -11.27
C GLU A 52 -7.43 -7.15 -10.61
N PHE A 53 -6.72 -8.26 -10.77
CA PHE A 53 -7.04 -9.51 -10.11
C PHE A 53 -7.02 -9.38 -8.59
N GLY A 54 -6.00 -8.71 -8.04
CA GLY A 54 -5.95 -8.40 -6.62
C GLY A 54 -7.09 -7.48 -6.18
N ALA A 55 -7.44 -6.48 -6.99
CA ALA A 55 -8.51 -5.53 -6.67
C ALA A 55 -9.91 -6.15 -6.70
N ARG A 56 -10.21 -7.02 -7.68
CA ARG A 56 -11.57 -7.53 -7.95
C ARG A 56 -11.82 -8.93 -7.40
N GLN A 57 -10.85 -9.83 -7.55
CA GLN A 57 -10.98 -11.26 -7.20
C GLN A 57 -10.39 -11.55 -5.82
N CYS A 58 -9.08 -11.34 -5.66
CA CYS A 58 -8.36 -11.62 -4.41
C CYS A 58 -8.38 -10.41 -3.47
N LYS A 59 -9.57 -9.93 -3.11
CA LYS A 59 -9.79 -8.75 -2.27
C LYS A 59 -9.21 -8.89 -0.85
N PRO A 60 -8.89 -7.77 -0.15
CA PRO A 60 -8.41 -7.81 1.23
C PRO A 60 -9.36 -8.57 2.16
N GLN A 61 -10.64 -8.19 2.13
CA GLN A 61 -11.71 -8.83 2.88
C GLN A 61 -12.64 -9.58 1.92
N SER A 62 -13.16 -10.72 2.37
CA SER A 62 -14.10 -11.57 1.63
C SER A 62 -13.74 -11.75 0.14
N PRO A 63 -12.54 -12.27 -0.18
CA PRO A 63 -12.21 -12.63 -1.56
C PRO A 63 -13.11 -13.76 -2.04
N ASP A 64 -13.42 -13.78 -3.33
CA ASP A 64 -14.35 -14.75 -3.91
C ASP A 64 -13.63 -16.07 -4.26
N CYS A 65 -13.01 -16.68 -3.25
CA CYS A 65 -12.21 -17.90 -3.41
C CYS A 65 -12.92 -19.08 -4.10
N PRO A 66 -14.24 -19.33 -3.89
CA PRO A 66 -14.93 -20.43 -4.55
C PRO A 66 -14.86 -20.38 -6.08
N VAL A 67 -14.99 -19.19 -6.68
CA VAL A 67 -14.94 -18.98 -8.13
C VAL A 67 -13.57 -18.56 -8.65
N CYS A 68 -12.59 -18.41 -7.75
CA CYS A 68 -11.24 -17.99 -8.12
C CYS A 68 -10.59 -19.01 -9.06
N PRO A 69 -10.07 -18.61 -10.24
CA PRO A 69 -9.45 -19.54 -11.18
C PRO A 69 -8.17 -20.20 -10.64
N PHE A 70 -7.55 -19.61 -9.62
CA PHE A 70 -6.35 -20.13 -8.95
C PHE A 70 -6.65 -20.90 -7.66
N ASN A 71 -7.92 -21.24 -7.38
CA ASN A 71 -8.32 -21.88 -6.13
C ASN A 71 -7.55 -23.18 -5.82
N LYS A 72 -7.35 -24.05 -6.81
CA LYS A 72 -6.68 -25.36 -6.66
C LYS A 72 -5.22 -25.24 -6.24
N GLY A 73 -4.53 -24.19 -6.69
CA GLY A 73 -3.11 -23.95 -6.39
C GLY A 73 -2.86 -23.00 -5.23
N CYS A 74 -3.90 -22.36 -4.69
CA CYS A 74 -3.74 -21.31 -3.70
C CYS A 74 -3.40 -21.89 -2.32
N TYR A 75 -2.16 -21.67 -1.87
CA TYR A 75 -1.69 -22.10 -0.56
C TYR A 75 -2.58 -21.58 0.58
N ALA A 76 -2.91 -20.28 0.57
CA ALA A 76 -3.67 -19.66 1.63
C ALA A 76 -5.09 -20.21 1.73
N LEU A 77 -5.70 -20.59 0.61
CA LEU A 77 -7.01 -21.24 0.62
C LEU A 77 -6.90 -22.65 1.22
N ALA A 78 -5.94 -23.46 0.73
CA ALA A 78 -5.73 -24.82 1.21
C ALA A 78 -5.36 -24.91 2.71
N LYS A 79 -4.74 -23.86 3.26
CA LYS A 79 -4.31 -23.78 4.66
C LYS A 79 -5.19 -22.89 5.53
N ASN A 80 -6.32 -22.39 5.02
CA ASN A 80 -7.20 -21.44 5.72
C ASN A 80 -6.51 -20.14 6.20
N LYS A 81 -5.46 -19.69 5.50
CA LYS A 81 -4.67 -18.49 5.81
C LYS A 81 -5.04 -17.25 4.98
N VAL A 82 -6.16 -17.28 4.25
CA VAL A 82 -6.57 -16.17 3.37
C VAL A 82 -6.70 -14.85 4.14
N GLN A 83 -7.22 -14.88 5.37
CA GLN A 83 -7.38 -13.67 6.20
C GLN A 83 -6.09 -13.25 6.92
N GLU A 84 -5.10 -14.15 7.02
CA GLU A 84 -3.83 -13.89 7.71
C GLU A 84 -2.78 -13.26 6.78
N LEU A 85 -2.88 -13.52 5.48
CA LEU A 85 -1.93 -13.05 4.48
C LEU A 85 -2.49 -11.88 3.65
N PRO A 86 -1.66 -10.87 3.32
CA PRO A 86 -0.22 -10.76 3.58
C PRO A 86 0.11 -10.27 5.00
N VAL A 87 1.26 -10.69 5.53
CA VAL A 87 1.78 -10.19 6.82
C VAL A 87 2.29 -8.75 6.67
N LYS A 88 2.01 -7.90 7.66
CA LYS A 88 2.58 -6.55 7.80
C LYS A 88 3.19 -6.39 9.18
N LEU A 89 4.38 -5.79 9.26
CA LEU A 89 4.89 -5.31 10.55
C LEU A 89 3.96 -4.24 11.11
N LYS A 90 3.77 -4.23 12.43
CA LYS A 90 2.94 -3.24 13.11
C LYS A 90 3.44 -1.82 12.77
N PRO A 91 2.53 -0.88 12.47
CA PRO A 91 2.91 0.50 12.20
C PRO A 91 3.60 1.09 13.43
N VAL A 92 4.48 2.07 13.19
CA VAL A 92 5.17 2.83 14.23
C VAL A 92 4.13 3.45 15.18
N LYS A 93 4.50 3.60 16.45
CA LYS A 93 3.66 4.23 17.48
C LYS A 93 3.19 5.59 17.00
N ILE A 94 1.88 5.77 16.86
CA ILE A 94 1.28 7.04 16.44
C ILE A 94 1.54 8.07 17.54
N LYS A 95 2.19 9.18 17.18
CA LYS A 95 2.38 10.34 18.07
C LYS A 95 1.22 11.31 17.86
N LYS A 96 0.53 11.68 18.93
CA LYS A 96 -0.39 12.83 18.91
C LYS A 96 0.44 14.11 18.87
N ARG A 97 0.12 15.01 17.95
CA ARG A 97 0.69 16.35 17.81
C ARG A 97 -0.48 17.33 17.78
N PHE A 98 -0.34 18.48 18.43
CA PHE A 98 -1.39 19.49 18.48
C PHE A 98 -0.96 20.69 17.66
N PHE A 99 -1.69 20.94 16.58
CA PHE A 99 -1.39 22.02 15.63
C PHE A 99 -2.40 23.15 15.81
N ASN A 100 -1.94 24.32 16.27
CA ASN A 100 -2.76 25.51 16.43
C ASN A 100 -2.48 26.47 15.28
N TYR A 101 -3.42 26.58 14.35
CA TYR A 101 -3.29 27.43 13.17
C TYR A 101 -3.80 28.84 13.44
N LEU A 102 -3.03 29.84 13.02
CA LEU A 102 -3.38 31.26 13.13
C LEU A 102 -3.87 31.75 11.77
N VAL A 103 -5.16 32.10 11.69
CA VAL A 103 -5.79 32.58 10.47
C VAL A 103 -6.00 34.08 10.58
N TYR A 104 -5.13 34.86 9.94
CA TYR A 104 -5.25 36.31 9.89
C TYR A 104 -6.07 36.74 8.67
N VAL A 105 -7.01 37.65 8.86
CA VAL A 105 -7.74 38.29 7.77
C VAL A 105 -7.48 39.79 7.85
N SER A 106 -6.81 40.34 6.84
CA SER A 106 -6.61 41.78 6.72
C SER A 106 -7.90 42.49 6.30
N GLU A 107 -7.95 43.81 6.47
CA GLU A 107 -9.10 44.64 6.06
C GLU A 107 -9.46 44.49 4.57
N ASP A 108 -8.48 44.20 3.71
CA ASP A 108 -8.67 43.92 2.29
C ASP A 108 -8.96 42.44 1.96
N GLY A 109 -9.28 41.63 2.98
CA GLY A 109 -9.74 40.24 2.82
C GLY A 109 -8.64 39.24 2.46
N LYS A 110 -7.36 39.59 2.66
CA LYS A 110 -6.23 38.70 2.40
C LYS A 110 -5.81 37.95 3.67
N THR A 111 -5.05 36.87 3.47
CA THR A 111 -4.44 36.08 4.54
C THR A 111 -2.97 35.84 4.25
N GLN A 112 -2.23 35.48 5.30
CA GLN A 112 -0.87 34.98 5.19
C GLN A 112 -0.86 33.46 5.13
N LEU A 113 -0.04 32.92 4.23
CA LEU A 113 0.32 31.51 4.17
C LEU A 113 1.84 31.39 4.16
N GLU A 114 2.36 30.35 4.79
CA GLU A 114 3.77 30.00 4.80
C GLU A 114 3.98 28.64 4.13
N LYS A 115 5.13 28.48 3.47
CA LYS A 115 5.50 27.21 2.87
C LYS A 115 6.24 26.35 3.90
N ARG A 116 5.81 25.10 4.07
CA ARG A 116 6.48 24.13 4.96
C ARG A 116 7.84 23.74 4.37
N THR A 117 8.94 24.29 4.88
CA THR A 117 10.30 23.98 4.41
C THR A 117 10.93 22.81 5.15
N GLU A 118 10.54 22.60 6.41
CA GLU A 118 11.05 21.52 7.25
C GLU A 118 10.71 20.13 6.72
N LYS A 119 11.58 19.16 7.01
CA LYS A 119 11.40 17.76 6.63
C LYS A 119 10.39 17.07 7.56
N ASP A 120 9.12 17.35 7.31
CA ASP A 120 7.98 16.81 8.05
C ASP A 120 6.84 16.44 7.07
N ILE A 121 5.70 15.98 7.58
CA ILE A 121 4.49 15.80 6.79
C ILE A 121 4.18 17.08 6.00
N TRP A 122 3.68 16.91 4.76
CA TRP A 122 3.30 18.03 3.88
C TRP A 122 4.43 19.02 3.55
N GLN A 123 5.70 18.58 3.60
CA GLN A 123 6.81 19.38 3.11
C GLN A 123 6.52 19.95 1.71
N ASN A 124 6.85 21.22 1.51
CA ASN A 124 6.58 22.04 0.33
C ASN A 124 5.13 22.45 0.07
N LEU A 125 4.17 22.08 0.92
CA LEU A 125 2.82 22.64 0.87
C LEU A 125 2.74 23.96 1.64
N TYR A 126 1.75 24.78 1.28
CA TYR A 126 1.43 26.00 2.00
C TYR A 126 0.46 25.71 3.14
N GLN A 127 0.64 26.41 4.26
CA GLN A 127 -0.22 26.33 5.45
C GLN A 127 -0.41 27.71 6.06
N PHE A 128 -1.37 27.84 6.98
CA PHE A 128 -1.43 28.98 7.88
C PHE A 128 -0.28 28.92 8.89
N PRO A 129 0.18 30.08 9.41
CA PRO A 129 1.13 30.12 10.52
C PRO A 129 0.70 29.19 11.66
N LEU A 130 1.64 28.40 12.17
CA LEU A 130 1.37 27.28 13.06
C LEU A 130 2.14 27.41 14.39
N ILE A 131 1.46 27.15 15.50
CA ILE A 131 2.06 26.90 16.82
C ILE A 131 1.78 25.44 17.22
N GLU A 132 2.83 24.64 17.36
CA GLU A 132 2.73 23.25 17.84
C GLU A 132 2.90 23.19 19.38
N THR A 133 2.04 22.42 20.05
CA THR A 133 2.06 22.21 21.53
C THR A 133 2.12 20.73 21.90
#